data_AF-A0A668V6Q8-F1
#
_entry.id   AF-A0A668V6Q8-F1
#
_cell.length_a   1.000
_cell.length_b   1.000
_cell.length_c   1.000
_cell.angle_alpha   90.00
_cell.angle_beta   90.00
_cell.angle_gamma   90.00
#
_symmetry.space_group_name_H-M   'P 1'
#
loop_
_entity.id
_entity.type
_entity.pdbx_description
1 polymer ?
#
loop_
_entity_poly.entity_id
_entity_poly.type
_entity_poly.pdbx_seq_one_letter_code
_entity_poly.pdbx_strand_id
1 'polypeptide(L)'
;MEESEFSSSVSSSENMSSSHLSTVDGTDRLCVSERAQCIPSRVLHLRQLPPDVSEQEVLSLALPFGRVSKLITLKTKNQAFLEMASEEAAVTMVNYYTSATPSIRSQPVYIQYSTHRELKTDNMTNQRAQAALQAINAGAVHSGNMTSGGEGRGIAPGQSPVLRIIVENLFYPVTLEVLQQIFSKFGSVLKIITFTRNNQFQALLQFSDTVHAQHAKATLDGQNIYNGCCTLRIDFSKLSALNVKYNNDKSRDFTRADLPSGELEPTAAFGVALPPYGAAAFPPTFHQHTGLSMAAVPGSLVSHPRVSLQMAPPVVHSVLLVSNLNPESVTPHCLFILFGVYGDVQRVKILFNKKENALVQMSDATQAQLAMSHLNGQRLHGNVIRVTLSKHPVVQLPRGGAGQEEQALTRDFSGSALHRFKKPGSKNFNNIFPPSATLHLSNIPSSVSEEALKDLFSSNGFAVKAFKFFQKDRKMALMQLASVEEAIEALIILHDHQLDHNQHLRVSFSKSTI
;
A
#
# COMPACT_ATOMS: atom_id res chain seq x y z
N MET A 1 8.57 17.02 -74.68
CA MET A 1 9.64 16.81 -75.67
C MET A 1 10.86 17.50 -75.09
N GLU A 2 11.83 16.69 -74.65
CA GLU A 2 13.20 17.00 -74.18
C GLU A 2 13.34 17.99 -73.00
N GLU A 3 13.64 17.56 -71.77
CA GLU A 3 14.92 17.02 -71.22
C GLU A 3 16.15 17.93 -71.37
N SER A 4 16.72 18.33 -70.23
CA SER A 4 18.17 18.22 -69.98
C SER A 4 18.49 18.55 -68.51
N GLU A 5 19.01 17.53 -67.84
CA GLU A 5 19.64 17.54 -66.54
C GLU A 5 21.00 18.28 -66.58
N PHE A 6 21.44 18.80 -65.43
CA PHE A 6 22.86 19.10 -65.19
C PHE A 6 23.34 18.29 -63.99
N SER A 7 24.22 17.34 -64.29
CA SER A 7 25.00 16.52 -63.37
C SER A 7 26.36 17.18 -63.13
N SER A 8 26.88 17.06 -61.91
CA SER A 8 28.32 17.17 -61.65
C SER A 8 28.72 16.10 -60.63
N SER A 9 29.48 15.13 -61.12
CA SER A 9 30.08 14.00 -60.42
C SER A 9 31.56 14.27 -60.12
N VAL A 10 32.03 13.80 -58.95
CA VAL A 10 33.42 13.45 -58.59
C VAL A 10 33.28 12.27 -57.61
N SER A 11 33.34 11.00 -58.04
CA SER A 11 34.53 10.09 -58.10
C SER A 11 35.30 10.08 -56.77
N SER A 12 35.62 9.01 -56.04
CA SER A 12 35.67 7.53 -56.17
C SER A 12 35.81 7.04 -54.69
N SER A 13 35.57 5.80 -54.25
CA SER A 13 35.92 4.50 -54.82
C SER A 13 35.11 3.39 -54.12
N GLU A 14 34.56 2.51 -54.94
CA GLU A 14 34.56 1.03 -54.87
C GLU A 14 35.03 0.35 -53.57
N ASN A 15 34.22 -0.55 -52.99
CA ASN A 15 34.17 -1.93 -53.50
C ASN A 15 32.97 -2.74 -52.95
N MET A 16 32.28 -3.40 -53.87
CA MET A 16 31.32 -4.48 -53.65
C MET A 16 32.04 -5.76 -53.22
N SER A 17 31.41 -6.58 -52.38
CA SER A 17 31.03 -7.95 -52.79
C SER A 17 30.08 -8.60 -51.79
N SER A 18 28.98 -9.10 -52.35
CA SER A 18 27.95 -9.89 -51.69
C SER A 18 28.29 -11.38 -51.65
N SER A 19 27.50 -12.09 -50.82
CA SER A 19 27.14 -13.52 -50.87
C SER A 19 28.01 -14.49 -50.06
N HIS A 20 27.44 -15.04 -48.98
CA HIS A 20 26.86 -16.39 -49.01
C HIS A 20 26.09 -16.70 -47.71
N LEU A 21 24.98 -17.41 -47.88
CA LEU A 21 24.09 -17.91 -46.82
C LEU A 21 24.67 -19.19 -46.21
N SER A 22 24.78 -19.27 -44.88
CA SER A 22 24.66 -20.52 -44.12
C SER A 22 24.16 -20.25 -42.70
N THR A 23 23.09 -20.95 -42.35
CA THR A 23 22.51 -21.15 -41.01
C THR A 23 23.54 -21.67 -40.01
N VAL A 24 23.46 -21.24 -38.74
CA VAL A 24 23.26 -22.03 -37.50
C VAL A 24 23.58 -21.14 -36.27
N ASP A 25 22.57 -20.95 -35.42
CA ASP A 25 22.56 -20.83 -33.94
C ASP A 25 23.49 -19.85 -33.18
N GLY A 26 22.93 -19.15 -32.18
CA GLY A 26 23.74 -18.50 -31.12
C GLY A 26 23.38 -17.04 -30.77
N THR A 27 22.86 -16.89 -29.56
CA THR A 27 22.61 -15.70 -28.72
C THR A 27 23.65 -14.58 -28.69
N ASP A 28 23.13 -13.38 -28.35
CA ASP A 28 23.78 -12.19 -27.78
C ASP A 28 24.67 -11.30 -28.67
N ARG A 29 24.17 -10.08 -28.94
CA ARG A 29 24.92 -8.83 -28.65
C ARG A 29 24.05 -7.57 -28.76
N LEU A 30 23.89 -6.94 -27.60
CA LEU A 30 23.36 -5.59 -27.36
C LEU A 30 24.26 -4.52 -27.99
N CYS A 31 23.66 -3.59 -28.74
CA CYS A 31 24.23 -2.26 -28.96
C CYS A 31 23.60 -1.29 -27.95
N VAL A 32 24.47 -0.72 -27.11
CA VAL A 32 24.20 0.22 -26.02
C VAL A 32 24.24 1.65 -26.57
N SER A 33 23.26 2.50 -26.25
CA SER A 33 23.47 3.80 -25.54
C SER A 33 22.17 4.55 -25.23
N GLU A 34 22.23 5.40 -24.18
CA GLU A 34 21.21 6.30 -23.63
C GLU A 34 20.16 5.77 -22.63
N ARG A 35 20.53 4.85 -21.74
CA ARG A 35 19.98 4.80 -20.37
C ARG A 35 21.03 4.26 -19.40
N ALA A 36 21.78 5.14 -18.74
CA ALA A 36 22.64 4.75 -17.63
C ALA A 36 21.78 4.36 -16.40
N GLN A 37 21.30 3.12 -16.44
CA GLN A 37 21.21 2.11 -15.37
C GLN A 37 20.66 2.51 -13.98
N CYS A 38 19.39 2.13 -13.77
CA CYS A 38 18.78 1.83 -12.46
C CYS A 38 19.38 0.56 -11.85
N ILE A 39 20.60 0.63 -11.32
CA ILE A 39 21.09 -0.40 -10.39
C ILE A 39 20.82 0.13 -8.97
N PRO A 40 20.09 -0.61 -8.12
CA PRO A 40 19.93 -0.28 -6.72
C PRO A 40 21.29 0.01 -6.07
N SER A 41 21.38 1.15 -5.39
CA SER A 41 22.58 1.57 -4.66
C SER A 41 22.17 2.09 -3.29
N ARG A 42 22.99 1.83 -2.27
CA ARG A 42 22.83 2.39 -0.92
C ARG A 42 23.00 3.90 -0.90
N VAL A 43 23.67 4.47 -1.91
CA VAL A 43 23.87 5.91 -2.04
C VAL A 43 22.86 6.49 -3.02
N LEU A 44 22.16 7.52 -2.57
CA LEU A 44 21.15 8.26 -3.30
C LEU A 44 21.66 9.65 -3.66
N HIS A 45 21.38 10.09 -4.88
CA HIS A 45 21.66 11.42 -5.38
C HIS A 45 20.38 12.26 -5.33
N LEU A 46 20.43 13.35 -4.57
CA LEU A 46 19.37 14.34 -4.47
C LEU A 46 19.75 15.56 -5.31
N ARG A 47 18.89 15.92 -6.25
CA ARG A 47 19.05 17.05 -7.17
C ARG A 47 18.00 18.13 -6.91
N GLN A 48 18.33 19.36 -7.29
CA GLN A 48 17.45 20.53 -7.19
C GLN A 48 17.10 20.89 -5.74
N LEU A 49 18.08 20.78 -4.85
CA LEU A 49 17.93 21.25 -3.48
C LEU A 49 17.93 22.79 -3.42
N PRO A 50 17.15 23.40 -2.51
CA PRO A 50 17.25 24.83 -2.26
C PRO A 50 18.69 25.23 -1.85
N PRO A 51 19.19 26.41 -2.24
CA PRO A 51 20.56 26.84 -1.93
C PRO A 51 20.82 26.99 -0.42
N ASP A 52 19.76 27.28 0.35
CA ASP A 52 19.82 27.45 1.81
C ASP A 52 19.34 26.21 2.59
N VAL A 53 19.31 25.03 1.94
CA VAL A 53 18.83 23.81 2.59
C VAL A 53 19.75 23.38 3.75
N SER A 54 19.14 23.03 4.87
CA SER A 54 19.84 22.46 6.02
C SER A 54 20.00 20.94 5.88
N GLU A 55 21.05 20.38 6.49
CA GLU A 55 21.25 18.92 6.52
C GLU A 55 20.08 18.20 7.21
N GLN A 56 19.45 18.84 8.21
CA GLN A 56 18.28 18.30 8.91
C GLN A 56 17.06 18.13 8.01
N GLU A 57 16.80 19.08 7.11
CA GLU A 57 15.70 18.97 6.14
C GLU A 57 15.95 17.82 5.16
N VAL A 58 17.19 17.65 4.71
CA VAL A 58 17.56 16.52 3.83
C VAL A 58 17.43 15.19 4.55
N LEU A 59 17.85 15.11 5.82
CA LEU A 59 17.68 13.91 6.65
C LEU A 59 16.21 13.60 6.90
N SER A 60 15.35 14.60 7.11
CA SER A 60 13.92 14.40 7.37
C SER A 60 13.19 13.67 6.24
N LEU A 61 13.66 13.82 4.99
CA LEU A 61 13.15 13.06 3.84
C LEU A 61 13.57 11.59 3.88
N ALA A 62 14.72 11.28 4.48
CA ALA A 62 15.28 9.93 4.47
C ALA A 62 14.84 9.07 5.66
N LEU A 63 14.60 9.70 6.81
CA LEU A 63 14.24 9.03 8.07
C LEU A 63 13.03 8.08 7.98
N PRO A 64 11.97 8.36 7.20
CA PRO A 64 10.84 7.44 7.06
C PRO A 64 11.21 6.09 6.42
N PHE A 65 12.31 6.02 5.66
CA PHE A 65 12.70 4.85 4.89
C PHE A 65 13.80 4.02 5.55
N GLY A 66 14.53 4.60 6.50
CA GLY A 66 15.56 3.90 7.25
C GLY A 66 16.60 4.82 7.88
N ARG A 67 17.56 4.21 8.57
CA ARG A 67 18.69 4.95 9.16
C ARG A 67 19.60 5.47 8.05
N VAL A 68 20.00 6.73 8.15
CA VAL A 68 21.01 7.33 7.26
C VAL A 68 22.40 7.05 7.83
N SER A 69 23.29 6.51 6.99
CA SER A 69 24.69 6.23 7.32
C SER A 69 25.56 7.48 7.14
N LYS A 70 25.38 8.20 6.02
CA LYS A 70 26.17 9.38 5.68
C LYS A 70 25.38 10.36 4.83
N LEU A 71 25.63 11.66 5.00
CA LEU A 71 25.07 12.74 4.17
C LEU A 71 26.21 13.68 3.75
N ILE A 72 26.27 14.01 2.46
CA ILE A 72 27.17 15.00 1.89
C ILE A 72 26.33 16.00 1.12
N THR A 73 26.39 17.28 1.50
CA THR A 73 25.71 18.36 0.76
C THR A 73 26.71 19.15 -0.09
N LEU A 74 26.43 19.30 -1.37
CA LEU A 74 27.18 20.14 -2.30
C LEU A 74 26.39 21.44 -2.53
N LYS A 75 26.55 22.39 -1.61
CA LYS A 75 25.84 23.68 -1.65
C LYS A 75 26.09 24.49 -2.92
N THR A 76 27.28 24.39 -3.50
CA THR A 76 27.63 25.07 -4.76
C THR A 76 26.91 24.52 -5.99
N LYS A 77 26.38 23.29 -5.91
CA LYS A 77 25.72 22.59 -7.02
C LYS A 77 24.25 22.28 -6.73
N ASN A 78 23.70 22.72 -5.60
CA ASN A 78 22.33 22.44 -5.17
C ASN A 78 21.99 20.93 -5.21
N GLN A 79 22.96 20.10 -4.77
CA GLN A 79 22.89 18.65 -4.81
C GLN A 79 23.33 18.06 -3.47
N ALA A 80 22.84 16.87 -3.15
CA ALA A 80 23.34 16.10 -2.02
C ALA A 80 23.47 14.62 -2.37
N PHE A 81 24.36 13.94 -1.66
CA PHE A 81 24.48 12.49 -1.67
C PHE A 81 24.18 11.95 -0.29
N LEU A 82 23.29 10.97 -0.25
CA LEU A 82 22.75 10.40 0.97
C LEU A 82 22.97 8.89 0.94
N GLU A 83 23.72 8.36 1.88
CA GLU A 83 23.94 6.92 2.04
C GLU A 83 22.99 6.36 3.10
N MET A 84 22.15 5.42 2.70
CA MET A 84 21.25 4.69 3.59
C MET A 84 21.99 3.51 4.24
N ALA A 85 21.63 3.17 5.47
CA ALA A 85 22.23 2.06 6.21
C ALA A 85 21.96 0.69 5.55
N SER A 86 20.91 0.58 4.74
CA SER A 86 20.58 -0.64 3.99
C SER A 86 20.17 -0.30 2.55
N GLU A 87 20.41 -1.25 1.64
CA GLU A 87 20.06 -1.09 0.22
C GLU A 87 18.55 -1.10 0.02
N GLU A 88 17.85 -1.89 0.82
CA GLU A 88 16.39 -2.01 0.84
C GLU A 88 15.73 -0.68 1.24
N ALA A 89 16.33 0.05 2.18
CA ALA A 89 15.88 1.39 2.57
C ALA A 89 16.06 2.40 1.42
N ALA A 90 17.19 2.34 0.73
CA ALA A 90 17.44 3.17 -0.45
C ALA A 90 16.46 2.87 -1.59
N VAL A 91 16.17 1.58 -1.82
CA VAL A 91 15.20 1.14 -2.83
C VAL A 91 13.80 1.64 -2.52
N THR A 92 13.38 1.48 -1.26
CA THR A 92 12.06 1.93 -0.80
C THR A 92 11.92 3.45 -0.94
N MET A 93 12.96 4.21 -0.57
CA MET A 93 12.98 5.66 -0.68
C MET A 93 12.86 6.13 -2.15
N VAL A 94 13.64 5.55 -3.07
CA VAL A 94 13.58 5.91 -4.49
C VAL A 94 12.25 5.54 -5.11
N ASN A 95 11.72 4.35 -4.83
CA ASN A 95 10.41 3.92 -5.35
C ASN A 95 9.29 4.85 -4.86
N TYR A 96 9.31 5.21 -3.59
CA TYR A 96 8.33 6.13 -3.00
C TYR A 96 8.41 7.53 -3.62
N TYR A 97 9.61 8.11 -3.69
CA TYR A 97 9.80 9.47 -4.21
C TYR A 97 9.73 9.58 -5.74
N THR A 98 9.78 8.45 -6.45
CA THR A 98 9.40 8.36 -7.87
C THR A 98 7.89 8.51 -8.06
N SER A 99 7.08 7.96 -7.15
CA SER A 99 5.62 8.08 -7.17
C SER A 99 5.10 9.38 -6.56
N ALA A 100 5.82 9.94 -5.58
CA ALA A 100 5.44 11.18 -4.90
C ALA A 100 6.67 12.11 -4.80
N THR A 101 6.82 13.08 -5.70
CA THR A 101 8.00 13.96 -5.69
C THR A 101 8.11 14.72 -4.36
N PRO A 102 9.22 14.57 -3.61
CA PRO A 102 9.42 15.29 -2.36
C PRO A 102 9.56 16.78 -2.64
N SER A 103 9.09 17.61 -1.71
CA SER A 103 9.36 19.04 -1.74
C SER A 103 9.96 19.51 -0.43
N ILE A 104 11.02 20.32 -0.53
CA ILE A 104 11.60 21.03 0.60
C ILE A 104 11.25 22.51 0.40
N ARG A 105 10.55 23.11 1.36
CA ARG A 105 10.12 24.52 1.31
C ARG A 105 9.36 24.87 0.01
N SER A 106 8.48 23.96 -0.41
CA SER A 106 7.70 24.05 -1.67
C SER A 106 8.52 23.95 -2.97
N GLN A 107 9.81 23.58 -2.91
CA GLN A 107 10.64 23.30 -4.09
C GLN A 107 10.79 21.78 -4.29
N PRO A 108 10.48 21.25 -5.50
CA PRO A 108 10.57 19.82 -5.77
C PRO A 108 12.02 19.36 -5.81
N VAL A 109 12.31 18.25 -5.13
CA VAL A 109 13.62 17.61 -5.06
C VAL A 109 13.54 16.28 -5.79
N TYR A 110 14.55 15.96 -6.61
CA TYR A 110 14.59 14.72 -7.38
C TYR A 110 15.60 13.75 -6.76
N ILE A 111 15.17 12.51 -6.55
CA ILE A 111 15.99 11.48 -5.89
C ILE A 111 16.21 10.32 -6.85
N GLN A 112 17.47 9.94 -7.04
CA GLN A 112 17.88 8.84 -7.91
C GLN A 112 18.99 8.02 -7.26
N TYR A 113 19.22 6.79 -7.74
CA TYR A 113 20.39 6.03 -7.34
C TYR A 113 21.66 6.75 -7.82
N SER A 114 22.63 6.89 -6.92
CA SER A 114 23.94 7.39 -7.28
C SER A 114 24.71 6.32 -8.04
N THR A 115 25.56 6.74 -8.96
CA THR A 115 26.56 5.86 -9.61
C THR A 115 27.64 5.39 -8.63
N HIS A 116 27.71 5.97 -7.43
CA HIS A 116 28.59 5.56 -6.35
C HIS A 116 27.88 4.54 -5.44
N ARG A 117 28.57 3.47 -5.03
CA ARG A 117 28.04 2.45 -4.09
C ARG A 117 28.34 2.75 -2.62
N GLU A 118 29.34 3.58 -2.37
CA GLU A 118 29.73 4.07 -1.04
C GLU A 118 30.23 5.51 -1.16
N LEU A 119 29.94 6.34 -0.16
CA LEU A 119 30.44 7.72 -0.12
C LEU A 119 31.84 7.75 0.52
N LYS A 120 32.89 7.82 -0.32
CA LYS A 120 34.25 8.15 0.12
C LYS A 120 34.33 9.66 0.39
N THR A 121 34.73 10.05 1.59
CA THR A 121 34.88 11.46 1.96
C THR A 121 36.13 11.64 2.80
N ASP A 122 36.98 12.58 2.40
CA ASP A 122 38.13 13.01 3.17
C ASP A 122 37.71 13.62 4.52
N ASN A 123 38.51 13.37 5.54
CA ASN A 123 38.24 13.57 6.98
C ASN A 123 37.79 14.98 7.41
N MET A 124 37.86 16.01 6.55
CA MET A 124 37.66 17.40 6.95
C MET A 124 36.20 17.85 7.09
N THR A 125 35.25 17.23 6.36
CA THR A 125 33.83 17.66 6.31
C THR A 125 32.92 16.90 7.27
N ASN A 126 33.41 15.80 7.85
CA ASN A 126 32.64 14.86 8.67
C ASN A 126 32.23 15.42 10.05
N GLN A 127 32.96 16.43 10.55
CA GLN A 127 32.79 16.93 11.92
C GLN A 127 31.49 17.75 12.11
N ARG A 128 30.96 18.40 11.06
CA ARG A 128 29.68 19.15 11.14
C ARG A 128 28.46 18.24 11.06
N ALA A 129 28.47 17.25 10.15
CA ALA A 129 27.38 16.29 10.02
C ALA A 129 27.27 15.38 11.26
N GLN A 130 28.41 15.00 11.88
CA GLN A 130 28.43 14.23 13.13
C GLN A 130 27.99 15.05 14.35
N ALA A 131 28.31 16.36 14.42
CA ALA A 131 27.83 17.24 15.48
C ALA A 131 26.31 17.47 15.42
N ALA A 132 25.74 17.55 14.22
CA ALA A 132 24.28 17.64 14.04
C ALA A 132 23.55 16.33 14.44
N LEU A 133 24.17 15.17 14.23
CA LEU A 133 23.65 13.87 14.69
C LEU A 133 23.72 13.69 16.22
N GLN A 134 24.71 14.29 16.89
CA GLN A 134 24.85 14.25 18.35
C GLN A 134 23.96 15.29 19.06
N ALA A 135 23.73 16.46 18.47
CA ALA A 135 22.86 17.49 19.04
C ALA A 135 21.38 17.07 19.16
N ILE A 136 20.93 16.11 18.35
CA ILE A 136 19.56 15.57 18.42
C ILE A 136 19.40 14.61 19.61
N ASN A 137 20.50 14.03 20.13
CA ASN A 137 20.49 13.15 21.31
C ASN A 137 20.74 13.88 22.64
N ALA A 138 21.18 15.15 22.65
CA ALA A 138 21.62 15.87 23.85
C ALA A 138 20.81 17.16 24.18
N GLY A 139 19.70 17.43 23.50
CA GLY A 139 18.91 18.66 23.63
C GLY A 139 17.93 18.74 24.82
N ALA A 140 18.18 18.03 25.92
CA ALA A 140 17.43 18.19 27.16
C ALA A 140 18.42 18.30 28.34
N VAL A 141 18.68 19.53 28.82
CA VAL A 141 18.80 19.96 30.24
C VAL A 141 19.58 21.29 30.39
N HIS A 142 18.90 22.42 30.67
CA HIS A 142 19.12 23.22 31.90
C HIS A 142 18.32 24.55 31.97
N SER A 143 17.50 24.59 33.03
CA SER A 143 16.98 25.64 33.92
C SER A 143 17.26 27.15 33.78
N GLY A 144 16.20 27.91 34.15
CA GLY A 144 16.22 29.20 34.87
C GLY A 144 14.80 29.84 34.89
N ASN A 145 13.93 29.60 35.90
CA ASN A 145 13.65 30.42 37.12
C ASN A 145 13.27 31.90 36.80
N MET A 146 12.18 32.56 37.21
CA MET A 146 11.25 32.53 38.37
C MET A 146 9.89 33.17 37.99
N THR A 147 8.79 32.84 38.70
CA THR A 147 8.09 33.76 39.65
C THR A 147 6.93 33.05 40.34
N SER A 148 6.76 33.38 41.62
CA SER A 148 5.83 32.81 42.60
C SER A 148 4.60 33.70 42.81
N GLY A 149 3.51 33.09 43.27
CA GLY A 149 2.25 33.71 43.71
C GLY A 149 1.08 33.12 42.91
N GLY A 150 0.07 32.47 43.46
CA GLY A 150 -0.44 32.34 44.82
C GLY A 150 -1.95 32.11 44.68
N GLU A 151 -2.45 31.02 45.27
CA GLU A 151 -3.85 30.76 45.64
C GLU A 151 -4.92 30.64 44.52
N GLY A 152 -5.76 29.60 44.62
CA GLY A 152 -6.99 29.51 43.81
C GLY A 152 -7.41 28.10 43.42
N ARG A 153 -7.89 27.35 44.41
CA ARG A 153 -8.49 26.02 44.31
C ARG A 153 -9.64 26.02 43.27
N GLY A 154 -9.42 25.39 42.12
CA GLY A 154 -10.43 25.13 41.09
C GLY A 154 -10.24 23.73 40.52
N ILE A 155 -11.24 22.87 40.70
CA ILE A 155 -11.25 21.44 40.35
C ILE A 155 -11.03 21.26 38.83
N ALA A 156 -9.96 20.58 38.43
CA ALA A 156 -9.73 20.14 37.04
C ALA A 156 -9.79 18.60 36.93
N PRO A 157 -10.41 18.03 35.88
CA PRO A 157 -10.81 16.63 35.87
C PRO A 157 -9.65 15.68 35.51
N GLY A 158 -9.45 14.66 36.35
CA GLY A 158 -8.96 13.32 35.99
C GLY A 158 -7.59 13.20 35.31
N GLN A 159 -6.50 13.29 36.08
CA GLN A 159 -5.16 12.92 35.60
C GLN A 159 -5.00 11.38 35.63
N SER A 160 -5.43 10.70 34.58
CA SER A 160 -5.24 9.25 34.43
C SER A 160 -3.92 8.93 33.71
N PRO A 161 -3.17 7.88 34.11
CA PRO A 161 -2.02 7.40 33.34
C PRO A 161 -2.44 6.70 32.04
N VAL A 162 -3.76 6.50 31.85
CA VAL A 162 -4.33 5.87 30.66
C VAL A 162 -4.91 6.95 29.74
N LEU A 163 -4.44 6.95 28.50
CA LEU A 163 -4.95 7.79 27.43
C LEU A 163 -5.96 7.02 26.58
N ARG A 164 -7.05 7.70 26.22
CA ARG A 164 -7.96 7.31 25.16
C ARG A 164 -7.58 8.07 23.91
N ILE A 165 -7.17 7.33 22.89
CA ILE A 165 -6.73 7.85 21.60
C ILE A 165 -7.81 7.48 20.59
N ILE A 166 -8.28 8.45 19.81
CA ILE A 166 -9.13 8.25 18.64
C ILE A 166 -8.31 8.66 17.44
N VAL A 167 -8.26 7.81 16.41
CA VAL A 167 -7.59 8.16 15.15
C VAL A 167 -8.66 8.53 14.14
N GLU A 168 -8.72 9.82 13.81
CA GLU A 168 -9.58 10.36 12.76
C GLU A 168 -8.87 10.27 11.40
N ASN A 169 -9.64 10.27 10.31
CA ASN A 169 -9.07 10.25 8.95
C ASN A 169 -8.08 9.09 8.75
N LEU A 170 -8.48 7.89 9.16
CA LEU A 170 -7.67 6.66 9.07
C LEU A 170 -7.53 6.22 7.60
N PHE A 171 -6.65 6.89 6.86
CA PHE A 171 -6.32 6.58 5.46
C PHE A 171 -5.24 5.50 5.34
N TYR A 172 -4.37 5.38 6.35
CA TYR A 172 -3.33 4.37 6.45
C TYR A 172 -3.55 3.47 7.68
N PRO A 173 -3.16 2.19 7.62
CA PRO A 173 -3.29 1.30 8.76
C PRO A 173 -2.41 1.77 9.92
N VAL A 174 -3.03 2.05 11.07
CA VAL A 174 -2.33 2.35 12.31
C VAL A 174 -2.38 1.11 13.19
N THR A 175 -1.22 0.48 13.40
CA THR A 175 -1.11 -0.70 14.26
C THR A 175 -0.76 -0.32 15.71
N LEU A 176 -0.89 -1.30 16.60
CA LEU A 176 -0.41 -1.23 17.99
C LEU A 176 1.05 -0.76 18.08
N GLU A 177 1.92 -1.30 17.22
CA GLU A 177 3.37 -1.04 17.22
C GLU A 177 3.68 0.40 16.83
N VAL A 178 2.96 0.95 15.85
CA VAL A 178 3.11 2.36 15.44
C VAL A 178 2.75 3.28 16.61
N LEU A 179 1.65 2.99 17.32
CA LEU A 179 1.29 3.74 18.52
C LEU A 179 2.34 3.59 19.62
N GLN A 180 2.87 2.38 19.84
CA GLN A 180 3.95 2.16 20.81
C GLN A 180 5.20 2.99 20.48
N GLN A 181 5.61 3.03 19.21
CA GLN A 181 6.79 3.77 18.77
C GLN A 181 6.62 5.29 18.91
N ILE A 182 5.43 5.82 18.67
CA ILE A 182 5.14 7.25 18.81
C ILE A 182 5.11 7.65 20.29
N PHE A 183 4.38 6.90 21.11
CA PHE A 183 4.14 7.25 22.51
C PHE A 183 5.31 6.90 23.43
N SER A 184 6.16 5.92 23.06
CA SER A 184 7.37 5.59 23.82
C SER A 184 8.39 6.73 23.91
N LYS A 185 8.30 7.73 23.02
CA LYS A 185 9.12 8.95 23.09
C LYS A 185 8.84 9.81 24.33
N PHE A 186 7.65 9.65 24.92
CA PHE A 186 7.19 10.46 26.04
C PHE A 186 7.32 9.74 27.39
N GLY A 187 7.55 8.43 27.40
CA GLY A 187 7.67 7.62 28.60
C GLY A 187 7.47 6.13 28.32
N SER A 188 7.65 5.29 29.35
CA SER A 188 7.47 3.84 29.21
C SER A 188 6.00 3.48 29.02
N VAL A 189 5.68 2.87 27.87
CA VAL A 189 4.33 2.39 27.55
C VAL A 189 4.18 0.98 28.10
N LEU A 190 3.30 0.80 29.08
CA LEU A 190 3.10 -0.49 29.74
C LEU A 190 2.15 -1.38 28.94
N LYS A 191 1.03 -0.82 28.47
CA LYS A 191 -0.05 -1.60 27.84
C LYS A 191 -0.75 -0.81 26.77
N ILE A 192 -1.14 -1.47 25.68
CA ILE A 192 -1.98 -0.88 24.65
C ILE A 192 -3.10 -1.86 24.28
N ILE A 193 -4.30 -1.34 24.10
CA ILE A 193 -5.46 -2.06 23.56
C ILE A 193 -6.03 -1.23 22.43
N THR A 194 -6.10 -1.78 21.21
CA THR A 194 -6.73 -1.18 20.05
C THR A 194 -8.08 -1.83 19.77
N PHE A 195 -9.07 -1.03 19.38
CA PHE A 195 -10.40 -1.50 19.06
C PHE A 195 -11.12 -0.50 18.15
N THR A 196 -12.08 -1.01 17.37
CA THR A 196 -12.94 -0.17 16.56
C THR A 196 -14.29 -0.04 17.25
N ARG A 197 -14.70 1.18 17.58
CA ARG A 197 -16.02 1.46 18.17
C ARG A 197 -16.66 2.60 17.41
N ASN A 198 -17.93 2.43 17.03
CA ASN A 198 -18.69 3.40 16.21
C ASN A 198 -17.97 3.79 14.92
N ASN A 199 -17.33 2.81 14.26
CA ASN A 199 -16.55 3.00 13.04
C ASN A 199 -15.34 3.96 13.18
N GLN A 200 -14.93 4.27 14.42
CA GLN A 200 -13.69 4.99 14.71
C GLN A 200 -12.67 4.03 15.32
N PHE A 201 -11.44 4.09 14.79
CA PHE A 201 -10.32 3.39 15.39
C PHE A 201 -9.93 4.10 16.69
N GLN A 202 -9.97 3.35 17.79
CA GLN A 202 -9.66 3.84 19.12
C GLN A 202 -8.58 2.96 19.76
N ALA A 203 -7.75 3.57 20.59
CA ALA A 203 -6.78 2.88 21.39
C ALA A 203 -6.82 3.37 22.83
N LEU A 204 -6.61 2.45 23.76
CA LEU A 204 -6.32 2.76 25.14
C LEU A 204 -4.85 2.44 25.38
N LEU A 205 -4.10 3.43 25.85
CA LEU A 205 -2.67 3.33 26.09
C LEU A 205 -2.38 3.69 27.54
N GLN A 206 -1.65 2.84 28.26
CA GLN A 206 -1.24 3.07 29.64
C GLN A 206 0.26 3.38 29.71
N PHE A 207 0.59 4.53 30.28
CA PHE A 207 1.96 4.87 30.67
C PHE A 207 2.33 4.35 32.06
N SER A 208 3.63 4.26 32.34
CA SER A 208 4.15 4.03 33.69
C SER A 208 3.74 5.12 34.67
N ASP A 209 3.71 6.37 34.20
CA ASP A 209 3.49 7.55 35.02
C ASP A 209 2.44 8.49 34.42
N THR A 210 1.70 9.17 35.28
CA THR A 210 0.67 10.15 34.90
C THR A 210 1.26 11.38 34.21
N VAL A 211 2.46 11.80 34.62
CA VAL A 211 3.15 12.98 34.05
C VAL A 211 3.48 12.76 32.58
N HIS A 212 3.95 11.57 32.21
CA HIS A 212 4.23 11.20 30.82
C HIS A 212 2.96 11.18 29.96
N ALA A 213 1.85 10.68 30.52
CA ALA A 213 0.55 10.70 29.83
C ALA A 213 0.06 12.14 29.55
N GLN A 214 0.26 13.07 30.49
CA GLN A 214 -0.07 14.48 30.32
C GLN A 214 0.76 15.14 29.23
N HIS A 215 2.07 14.92 29.26
CA HIS A 215 2.98 15.50 28.28
C HIS A 215 2.71 14.95 26.86
N ALA A 216 2.44 13.65 26.74
CA ALA A 216 2.06 13.02 25.48
C ALA A 216 0.75 13.61 24.93
N LYS A 217 -0.28 13.78 25.78
CA LYS A 217 -1.53 14.42 25.36
C LYS A 217 -1.28 15.85 24.87
N ALA A 218 -0.57 16.68 25.62
CA ALA A 218 -0.34 18.08 25.28
C ALA A 218 0.39 18.25 23.93
N THR A 219 1.26 17.31 23.58
CA THR A 219 2.08 17.39 22.36
C THR A 219 1.44 16.72 21.14
N LEU A 220 0.77 15.58 21.33
CA LEU A 220 0.28 14.74 20.23
C LEU A 220 -1.20 14.95 19.91
N ASP A 221 -1.98 15.58 20.80
CA ASP A 221 -3.39 15.85 20.54
C ASP A 221 -3.55 16.83 19.37
N GLY A 222 -4.32 16.44 18.34
CA GLY A 222 -4.47 17.14 17.08
C GLY A 222 -3.35 16.93 16.06
N GLN A 223 -2.32 16.15 16.37
CA GLN A 223 -1.23 15.86 15.45
C GLN A 223 -1.56 14.70 14.51
N ASN A 224 -0.92 14.69 13.34
CA ASN A 224 -1.10 13.63 12.35
C ASN A 224 -0.01 12.56 12.50
N ILE A 225 -0.40 11.28 12.51
CA ILE A 225 0.57 10.16 12.44
C ILE A 225 1.29 10.16 11.08
N TYR A 226 0.56 10.46 10.00
CA TYR A 226 1.09 10.54 8.65
C TYR A 226 0.78 11.91 8.07
N ASN A 227 1.60 12.43 7.15
CA ASN A 227 1.42 13.79 6.65
C ASN A 227 -0.01 13.98 6.09
N GLY A 228 -0.78 14.88 6.70
CA GLY A 228 -2.16 15.19 6.32
C GLY A 228 -3.25 14.17 6.70
N CYS A 229 -2.96 13.11 7.48
CA CYS A 229 -3.97 12.11 7.84
C CYS A 229 -3.65 11.32 9.13
N CYS A 230 -4.58 10.46 9.56
CA CYS A 230 -4.51 9.70 10.82
C CYS A 230 -4.29 10.65 12.01
N THR A 231 -5.18 11.62 12.14
CA THR A 231 -5.13 12.67 13.17
C THR A 231 -5.45 12.07 14.54
N LEU A 232 -4.58 12.29 15.52
CA LEU A 232 -4.74 11.84 16.89
C LEU A 232 -5.68 12.79 17.65
N ARG A 233 -6.74 12.26 18.26
CA ARG A 233 -7.52 12.93 19.30
C ARG A 233 -7.31 12.20 20.62
N ILE A 234 -6.78 12.89 21.63
CA ILE A 234 -6.29 12.27 22.85
C ILE A 234 -7.01 12.87 24.06
N ASP A 235 -7.73 12.02 24.79
CA ASP A 235 -8.39 12.33 26.04
C ASP A 235 -7.82 11.48 27.18
N PHE A 236 -7.95 11.93 28.43
CA PHE A 236 -7.70 11.05 29.58
C PHE A 236 -8.82 10.00 29.67
N SER A 237 -8.43 8.74 29.80
CA SER A 237 -9.38 7.67 30.02
C SER A 237 -9.91 7.70 31.45
N LYS A 238 -11.15 7.24 31.63
CA LYS A 238 -11.75 7.03 32.96
C LYS A 238 -11.12 5.84 33.70
N LEU A 239 -10.38 4.98 32.99
CA LEU A 239 -9.68 3.85 33.57
C LEU A 239 -8.36 4.30 34.17
N SER A 240 -8.00 3.81 35.36
CA SER A 240 -6.70 4.04 35.98
C SER A 240 -5.64 3.00 35.58
N ALA A 241 -6.07 1.83 35.10
CA ALA A 241 -5.19 0.76 34.61
C ALA A 241 -5.88 -0.07 33.53
N LEU A 242 -5.09 -0.66 32.63
CA LEU A 242 -5.56 -1.57 31.59
C LEU A 242 -5.33 -3.03 31.99
N ASN A 243 -6.35 -3.85 31.74
CA ASN A 243 -6.27 -5.30 31.92
C ASN A 243 -6.12 -5.97 30.54
N VAL A 244 -4.89 -6.38 30.22
CA VAL A 244 -4.57 -7.11 28.99
C VAL A 244 -4.46 -8.59 29.35
N LYS A 245 -5.31 -9.40 28.72
CA LYS A 245 -5.36 -10.87 28.95
C LYS A 245 -4.57 -11.65 27.90
N TYR A 246 -4.36 -11.07 26.72
CA TYR A 246 -3.74 -11.71 25.56
C TYR A 246 -2.78 -10.75 24.87
N ASN A 247 -1.69 -11.31 24.36
CA ASN A 247 -0.68 -10.59 23.59
C ASN A 247 -0.87 -10.85 22.09
N ASN A 248 -1.69 -10.03 21.43
CA ASN A 248 -2.03 -10.15 20.01
C ASN A 248 -2.05 -8.78 19.31
N ASP A 249 -2.49 -8.73 18.05
CA ASP A 249 -2.52 -7.51 17.24
C ASP A 249 -3.44 -6.41 17.79
N LYS A 250 -4.34 -6.75 18.71
CA LYS A 250 -5.32 -5.84 19.31
C LYS A 250 -5.01 -5.47 20.75
N SER A 251 -4.21 -6.25 21.47
CA SER A 251 -3.82 -5.92 22.83
C SER A 251 -2.45 -6.47 23.16
N ARG A 252 -1.63 -5.69 23.85
CA ARG A 252 -0.31 -6.10 24.29
C ARG A 252 0.01 -5.54 25.67
N ASP A 253 0.50 -6.40 26.55
CA ASP A 253 1.15 -6.02 27.80
C ASP A 253 2.66 -6.09 27.60
N PHE A 254 3.33 -4.94 27.56
CA PHE A 254 4.77 -4.85 27.35
C PHE A 254 5.58 -5.22 28.61
N THR A 255 4.91 -5.41 29.75
CA THR A 255 5.55 -5.88 31.00
C THR A 255 5.54 -7.39 31.15
N ARG A 256 4.74 -8.10 30.33
CA ARG A 256 4.51 -9.54 30.44
C ARG A 256 4.59 -10.21 29.08
N ALA A 257 5.75 -10.78 28.77
CA ALA A 257 5.97 -11.54 27.54
C ALA A 257 5.35 -12.95 27.57
N ASP A 258 4.94 -13.42 28.75
CA ASP A 258 4.40 -14.77 29.04
C ASP A 258 2.89 -14.93 28.80
N LEU A 259 2.18 -13.86 28.43
CA LEU A 259 0.75 -13.92 28.16
C LEU A 259 0.43 -14.66 26.83
N PRO A 260 -0.62 -15.49 26.79
CA PRO A 260 -0.99 -16.24 25.60
C PRO A 260 -1.41 -15.33 24.43
N SER A 261 -1.14 -15.75 23.19
CA SER A 261 -1.50 -14.99 21.98
C SER A 261 -3.00 -14.97 21.67
N GLY A 262 -3.82 -15.79 22.34
CA GLY A 262 -5.28 -15.76 22.23
C GLY A 262 -5.87 -16.30 20.92
N GLU A 263 -5.10 -17.03 20.11
CA GLU A 263 -5.66 -17.87 19.05
C GLU A 263 -6.24 -19.14 19.67
N LEU A 264 -7.56 -19.32 19.55
CA LEU A 264 -8.20 -20.61 19.75
C LEU A 264 -7.85 -21.50 18.54
N GLU A 265 -6.96 -22.47 18.74
CA GLU A 265 -6.79 -23.63 17.87
C GLU A 265 -8.16 -24.31 17.62
N PRO A 266 -8.64 -24.40 16.36
CA PRO A 266 -9.83 -25.20 16.05
C PRO A 266 -9.40 -26.64 15.73
N THR A 267 -9.00 -27.42 16.74
CA THR A 267 -8.61 -28.83 16.55
C THR A 267 -8.99 -29.71 17.74
N ALA A 268 -10.30 -30.01 17.91
CA ALA A 268 -10.75 -31.27 18.52
C ALA A 268 -12.29 -31.44 18.43
N ALA A 269 -12.83 -31.56 17.21
CA ALA A 269 -14.12 -32.21 17.01
C ALA A 269 -14.13 -32.83 15.62
N PHE A 270 -14.56 -34.10 15.54
CA PHE A 270 -14.57 -35.00 14.37
C PHE A 270 -13.31 -35.84 14.16
N GLY A 271 -13.12 -36.76 15.10
CA GLY A 271 -12.46 -38.04 14.87
C GLY A 271 -13.27 -39.16 15.53
N VAL A 272 -14.50 -39.41 15.04
CA VAL A 272 -15.23 -40.64 15.42
C VAL A 272 -14.70 -41.76 14.53
N ALA A 273 -13.60 -42.36 14.96
CA ALA A 273 -13.20 -43.69 14.51
C ALA A 273 -13.90 -44.71 15.41
N LEU A 274 -14.78 -45.51 14.82
CA LEU A 274 -15.33 -46.71 15.45
C LEU A 274 -14.19 -47.71 15.73
N PRO A 275 -14.25 -48.41 16.86
CA PRO A 275 -13.91 -49.83 16.86
C PRO A 275 -15.06 -50.68 17.40
N PRO A 276 -15.16 -51.95 16.98
CA PRO A 276 -16.26 -52.83 17.34
C PRO A 276 -16.03 -53.55 18.66
N TYR A 277 -17.13 -54.10 19.19
CA TYR A 277 -17.27 -55.09 20.27
C TYR A 277 -17.24 -54.61 21.73
N GLY A 278 -18.25 -55.09 22.47
CA GLY A 278 -18.06 -55.57 23.84
C GLY A 278 -18.84 -54.80 24.91
N ALA A 279 -19.93 -55.41 25.37
CA ALA A 279 -20.73 -54.98 26.51
C ALA A 279 -20.02 -55.23 27.87
N ALA A 280 -20.65 -54.67 28.93
CA ALA A 280 -20.40 -54.82 30.37
C ALA A 280 -19.34 -53.87 30.96
N ALA A 281 -19.66 -52.88 31.80
CA ALA A 281 -20.35 -52.82 33.09
C ALA A 281 -19.37 -52.78 34.29
N PHE A 282 -19.60 -51.77 35.14
CA PHE A 282 -19.18 -51.55 36.54
C PHE A 282 -17.84 -50.80 36.87
N PRO A 283 -17.88 -49.85 37.84
CA PRO A 283 -16.74 -49.13 38.44
C PRO A 283 -16.38 -49.76 39.83
N PRO A 284 -15.70 -49.14 40.84
CA PRO A 284 -14.90 -47.90 40.94
C PRO A 284 -13.53 -48.07 41.71
N THR A 285 -12.91 -46.92 42.06
CA THR A 285 -12.10 -46.62 43.28
C THR A 285 -10.54 -46.75 43.32
N PHE A 286 -9.92 -45.60 43.61
CA PHE A 286 -8.92 -45.29 44.66
C PHE A 286 -7.42 -45.69 44.55
N HIS A 287 -6.60 -44.69 44.91
CA HIS A 287 -5.27 -44.68 45.56
C HIS A 287 -4.01 -44.19 44.80
N GLN A 288 -3.35 -43.27 45.52
CA GLN A 288 -1.97 -42.77 45.42
C GLN A 288 -0.93 -43.89 45.49
N HIS A 289 0.25 -43.73 44.87
CA HIS A 289 1.52 -43.41 45.54
C HIS A 289 2.72 -43.40 44.57
N THR A 290 3.78 -42.75 45.03
CA THR A 290 5.13 -42.56 44.50
C THR A 290 5.88 -43.83 44.05
N GLY A 291 6.83 -43.68 43.11
CA GLY A 291 7.89 -44.69 42.93
C GLY A 291 8.85 -44.38 41.77
N LEU A 292 10.05 -43.89 42.10
CA LEU A 292 11.22 -43.81 41.23
C LEU A 292 11.77 -45.21 40.93
N SER A 293 12.31 -45.44 39.73
CA SER A 293 13.56 -46.21 39.53
C SER A 293 14.13 -46.05 38.12
N MET A 294 15.46 -45.86 38.10
CA MET A 294 16.33 -45.69 36.95
C MET A 294 16.59 -47.01 36.19
N ALA A 295 16.92 -46.88 34.89
CA ALA A 295 18.03 -47.61 34.28
C ALA A 295 18.55 -46.90 33.01
N ALA A 296 19.84 -46.56 33.02
CA ALA A 296 20.68 -46.16 31.89
C ALA A 296 21.07 -47.43 31.07
N VAL A 297 21.48 -47.47 29.80
CA VAL A 297 22.50 -46.78 28.94
C VAL A 297 22.33 -47.39 27.49
N PRO A 298 23.20 -47.18 26.48
CA PRO A 298 23.59 -45.94 25.78
C PRO A 298 23.43 -46.04 24.23
N GLY A 299 23.44 -44.88 23.57
CA GLY A 299 24.10 -44.62 22.28
C GLY A 299 23.69 -45.38 21.01
N SER A 300 23.00 -44.70 20.09
CA SER A 300 23.42 -44.69 18.68
C SER A 300 22.92 -43.45 17.94
N LEU A 301 23.80 -42.93 17.10
CA LEU A 301 23.75 -41.68 16.38
C LEU A 301 22.84 -41.83 15.16
N VAL A 302 21.67 -41.18 15.13
CA VAL A 302 20.94 -40.95 13.88
C VAL A 302 20.34 -39.55 13.89
N SER A 303 20.86 -38.74 12.97
CA SER A 303 20.41 -37.40 12.60
C SER A 303 18.93 -37.38 12.21
N HIS A 304 18.12 -36.61 12.94
CA HIS A 304 16.77 -36.26 12.51
C HIS A 304 16.85 -35.21 11.39
N PRO A 305 16.00 -35.29 10.36
CA PRO A 305 15.92 -34.25 9.35
C PRO A 305 15.43 -32.96 10.02
N ARG A 306 16.19 -31.87 9.81
CA ARG A 306 15.72 -30.52 10.09
C ARG A 306 14.52 -30.25 9.20
N VAL A 307 13.32 -30.43 9.75
CA VAL A 307 12.12 -29.81 9.18
C VAL A 307 12.33 -28.31 9.34
N SER A 308 12.67 -27.65 8.23
CA SER A 308 12.62 -26.21 8.13
C SER A 308 11.24 -25.78 8.61
N LEU A 309 11.15 -25.03 9.72
CA LEU A 309 9.95 -24.26 10.04
C LEU A 309 9.82 -23.23 8.91
N GLN A 310 9.14 -23.64 7.85
CA GLN A 310 8.63 -22.73 6.85
C GLN A 310 7.50 -21.99 7.54
N MET A 311 7.84 -20.85 8.16
CA MET A 311 6.89 -19.84 8.58
C MET A 311 5.92 -19.64 7.41
N ALA A 312 4.66 -20.01 7.61
CA ALA A 312 3.62 -19.71 6.65
C ALA A 312 3.65 -18.19 6.43
N PRO A 313 3.72 -17.70 5.17
CA PRO A 313 3.69 -16.27 4.93
C PRO A 313 2.40 -15.68 5.52
N PRO A 314 2.43 -14.42 5.99
CA PRO A 314 1.24 -13.75 6.48
C PRO A 314 0.12 -13.90 5.45
N VAL A 315 -1.10 -14.23 5.90
CA VAL A 315 -2.25 -14.42 5.00
C VAL A 315 -2.58 -13.08 4.34
N VAL A 316 -2.00 -12.86 3.17
CA VAL A 316 -2.22 -11.67 2.35
C VAL A 316 -3.60 -11.78 1.72
N HIS A 317 -4.55 -10.99 2.21
CA HIS A 317 -5.93 -11.04 1.73
C HIS A 317 -6.05 -10.26 0.41
N SER A 318 -6.25 -10.97 -0.70
CA SER A 318 -6.52 -10.39 -2.02
C SER A 318 -8.01 -10.30 -2.36
N VAL A 319 -8.88 -10.76 -1.46
CA VAL A 319 -10.34 -10.75 -1.65
C VAL A 319 -10.96 -9.59 -0.90
N LEU A 320 -11.79 -8.82 -1.59
CA LEU A 320 -12.55 -7.70 -1.07
C LEU A 320 -14.02 -8.07 -0.91
N LEU A 321 -14.63 -7.62 0.19
CA LEU A 321 -16.08 -7.61 0.40
C LEU A 321 -16.59 -6.22 0.04
N VAL A 322 -17.49 -6.18 -0.95
CA VAL A 322 -18.21 -4.99 -1.38
C VAL A 322 -19.64 -5.07 -0.87
N SER A 323 -20.07 -4.10 -0.09
CA SER A 323 -21.41 -4.02 0.51
C SER A 323 -22.17 -2.79 0.03
N ASN A 324 -23.48 -2.80 0.24
CA ASN A 324 -24.41 -1.72 -0.14
C ASN A 324 -24.49 -1.53 -1.67
N LEU A 325 -24.39 -2.61 -2.44
CA LEU A 325 -24.59 -2.60 -3.89
C LEU A 325 -26.08 -2.45 -4.23
N ASN A 326 -26.37 -1.82 -5.36
CA ASN A 326 -27.72 -1.85 -5.94
C ASN A 326 -27.93 -3.23 -6.64
N PRO A 327 -28.84 -4.09 -6.13
CA PRO A 327 -28.99 -5.46 -6.61
C PRO A 327 -29.58 -5.57 -8.02
N GLU A 328 -30.30 -4.54 -8.49
CA GLU A 328 -30.95 -4.53 -9.80
C GLU A 328 -30.00 -4.07 -10.91
N SER A 329 -29.03 -3.21 -10.57
CA SER A 329 -28.14 -2.58 -11.56
C SER A 329 -26.73 -3.19 -11.60
N VAL A 330 -26.23 -3.71 -10.47
CA VAL A 330 -24.84 -4.19 -10.38
C VAL A 330 -24.73 -5.64 -10.81
N THR A 331 -23.96 -5.88 -11.88
CA THR A 331 -23.59 -7.22 -12.33
C THR A 331 -22.15 -7.58 -11.97
N PRO A 332 -21.74 -8.86 -12.01
CA PRO A 332 -20.34 -9.24 -11.81
C PRO A 332 -19.39 -8.59 -12.82
N HIS A 333 -19.89 -8.29 -14.03
CA HIS A 333 -19.11 -7.60 -15.05
C HIS A 333 -18.89 -6.12 -14.71
N CYS A 334 -19.88 -5.43 -14.13
CA CYS A 334 -19.72 -4.05 -13.65
C CYS A 334 -18.58 -3.96 -12.63
N LEU A 335 -18.56 -4.89 -11.66
CA LEU A 335 -17.49 -4.96 -10.66
C LEU A 335 -16.14 -5.35 -11.28
N PHE A 336 -16.13 -6.24 -12.25
CA PHE A 336 -14.92 -6.59 -13.00
C PHE A 336 -14.28 -5.35 -13.66
N ILE A 337 -15.06 -4.53 -14.36
CA ILE A 337 -14.55 -3.33 -15.03
C ILE A 337 -14.12 -2.27 -14.01
N LEU A 338 -14.95 -2.00 -13.00
CA LEU A 338 -14.68 -0.97 -12.00
C LEU A 338 -13.44 -1.28 -11.15
N PHE A 339 -13.30 -2.51 -10.66
CA PHE A 339 -12.11 -2.91 -9.90
C PHE A 339 -10.90 -3.14 -10.82
N GLY A 340 -11.16 -3.48 -12.09
CA GLY A 340 -10.17 -3.69 -13.16
C GLY A 340 -9.24 -2.52 -13.43
N VAL A 341 -9.63 -1.29 -13.05
CA VAL A 341 -8.79 -0.10 -13.19
C VAL A 341 -7.70 0.01 -12.12
N TYR A 342 -7.86 -0.70 -10.99
CA TYR A 342 -6.93 -0.70 -9.86
C TYR A 342 -6.12 -1.99 -9.76
N GLY A 343 -6.53 -3.03 -10.50
CA GLY A 343 -5.84 -4.30 -10.52
C GLY A 343 -6.54 -5.34 -11.38
N ASP A 344 -5.85 -6.43 -11.66
CA ASP A 344 -6.40 -7.56 -12.42
C ASP A 344 -7.33 -8.38 -11.54
N VAL A 345 -8.63 -8.33 -11.85
CA VAL A 345 -9.68 -9.08 -11.15
C VAL A 345 -9.68 -10.52 -11.62
N GLN A 346 -9.57 -11.46 -10.68
CA GLN A 346 -9.58 -12.90 -10.93
C GLN A 346 -10.99 -13.46 -10.93
N ARG A 347 -11.80 -13.12 -9.91
CA ARG A 347 -13.14 -13.67 -9.74
C ARG A 347 -14.06 -12.66 -9.07
N VAL A 348 -15.33 -12.69 -9.45
CA VAL A 348 -16.39 -11.91 -8.81
C VAL A 348 -17.55 -12.82 -8.46
N LYS A 349 -18.07 -12.69 -7.23
CA LYS A 349 -19.24 -13.40 -6.75
C LYS A 349 -20.20 -12.46 -6.03
N ILE A 350 -21.36 -12.21 -6.61
CA ILE A 350 -22.47 -11.55 -5.91
C ILE A 350 -23.18 -12.61 -5.06
N LEU A 351 -23.46 -12.29 -3.79
CA LEU A 351 -24.05 -13.25 -2.85
C LEU A 351 -25.53 -13.46 -3.20
N PHE A 352 -25.93 -14.70 -3.47
CA PHE A 352 -27.29 -15.06 -3.87
C PHE A 352 -28.35 -14.59 -2.85
N ASN A 353 -28.15 -14.89 -1.55
CA ASN A 353 -29.08 -14.51 -0.48
C ASN A 353 -29.01 -13.03 -0.10
N LYS A 354 -27.95 -12.31 -0.51
CA LYS A 354 -27.71 -10.91 -0.15
C LYS A 354 -27.06 -10.20 -1.33
N LYS A 355 -27.84 -9.95 -2.39
CA LYS A 355 -27.37 -9.36 -3.66
C LYS A 355 -26.75 -7.96 -3.50
N GLU A 356 -26.99 -7.30 -2.36
CA GLU A 356 -26.32 -6.07 -1.94
C GLU A 356 -24.83 -6.26 -1.56
N ASN A 357 -24.36 -7.51 -1.47
CA ASN A 357 -22.98 -7.87 -1.13
C ASN A 357 -22.33 -8.69 -2.25
N ALA A 358 -21.05 -8.43 -2.50
CA ALA A 358 -20.23 -9.18 -3.43
C ALA A 358 -18.82 -9.43 -2.90
N LEU A 359 -18.20 -10.50 -3.35
CA LEU A 359 -16.78 -10.78 -3.18
C LEU A 359 -16.04 -10.54 -4.49
N VAL A 360 -14.95 -9.78 -4.44
CA VAL A 360 -14.07 -9.51 -5.58
C VAL A 360 -12.67 -9.97 -5.23
N GLN A 361 -12.15 -10.95 -5.97
CA GLN A 361 -10.79 -11.44 -5.81
C GLN A 361 -9.86 -10.71 -6.79
N MET A 362 -8.91 -9.95 -6.26
CA MET A 362 -7.84 -9.33 -7.03
C MET A 362 -6.69 -10.32 -7.24
N SER A 363 -5.79 -10.02 -8.18
CA SER A 363 -4.62 -10.85 -8.46
C SER A 363 -3.64 -10.95 -7.30
N ASP A 364 -3.48 -9.86 -6.54
CA ASP A 364 -2.61 -9.77 -5.38
C ASP A 364 -3.23 -8.89 -4.27
N ALA A 365 -2.61 -8.87 -3.10
CA ALA A 365 -3.10 -8.09 -1.97
C ALA A 365 -2.82 -6.59 -2.08
N THR A 366 -1.82 -6.15 -2.85
CA THR A 366 -1.49 -4.72 -2.99
C THR A 366 -2.54 -4.03 -3.86
N GLN A 367 -2.97 -4.66 -4.95
CA GLN A 367 -4.09 -4.25 -5.79
C GLN A 367 -5.41 -4.28 -5.03
N ALA A 368 -5.61 -5.26 -4.13
CA ALA A 368 -6.78 -5.28 -3.26
C ALA A 368 -6.80 -4.07 -2.31
N GLN A 369 -5.67 -3.75 -1.66
CA GLN A 369 -5.56 -2.55 -0.83
C GLN A 369 -5.79 -1.27 -1.64
N LEU A 370 -5.24 -1.18 -2.85
CA LEU A 370 -5.38 -0.01 -3.72
C LEU A 370 -6.83 0.19 -4.19
N ALA A 371 -7.50 -0.89 -4.61
CA ALA A 371 -8.91 -0.82 -4.98
C ALA A 371 -9.78 -0.41 -3.77
N MET A 372 -9.49 -0.95 -2.58
CA MET A 372 -10.20 -0.59 -1.36
C MET A 372 -10.04 0.89 -1.00
N SER A 373 -8.81 1.43 -1.05
CA SER A 373 -8.56 2.83 -0.67
C SER A 373 -9.21 3.84 -1.61
N HIS A 374 -9.41 3.48 -2.88
CA HIS A 374 -10.01 4.36 -3.89
C HIS A 374 -11.53 4.22 -4.04
N LEU A 375 -12.06 3.00 -3.90
CA LEU A 375 -13.49 2.72 -4.14
C LEU A 375 -14.36 2.74 -2.88
N ASN A 376 -13.78 2.62 -1.68
CA ASN A 376 -14.56 2.67 -0.45
C ASN A 376 -15.21 4.06 -0.26
N GLY A 377 -16.53 4.09 -0.12
CA GLY A 377 -17.30 5.33 0.05
C GLY A 377 -17.70 6.03 -1.25
N GLN A 378 -17.43 5.42 -2.41
CA GLN A 378 -17.86 5.96 -3.70
C GLN A 378 -19.33 5.66 -3.96
N ARG A 379 -19.98 6.50 -4.77
CA ARG A 379 -21.35 6.24 -5.24
C ARG A 379 -21.33 5.39 -6.51
N LEU A 380 -22.19 4.38 -6.56
CA LEU A 380 -22.43 3.52 -7.72
C LEU A 380 -23.94 3.26 -7.81
N HIS A 381 -24.59 3.73 -8.86
CA HIS A 381 -26.04 3.59 -9.08
C HIS A 381 -26.88 4.06 -7.88
N GLY A 382 -26.56 5.24 -7.35
CA GLY A 382 -27.22 5.89 -6.22
C GLY A 382 -26.71 5.47 -4.84
N ASN A 383 -26.09 4.29 -4.72
CA ASN A 383 -25.66 3.75 -3.43
C ASN A 383 -24.19 4.05 -3.13
N VAL A 384 -23.90 4.43 -1.88
CA VAL A 384 -22.53 4.56 -1.38
C VAL A 384 -21.98 3.18 -1.04
N ILE A 385 -21.12 2.64 -1.90
CA ILE A 385 -20.57 1.30 -1.72
C ILE A 385 -19.51 1.29 -0.61
N ARG A 386 -19.46 0.19 0.15
CA ARG A 386 -18.45 -0.02 1.18
C ARG A 386 -17.54 -1.16 0.77
N VAL A 387 -16.23 -0.89 0.70
CA VAL A 387 -15.23 -1.89 0.31
C VAL A 387 -14.34 -2.19 1.52
N THR A 388 -14.22 -3.47 1.87
CA THR A 388 -13.42 -3.94 3.01
C THR A 388 -12.68 -5.21 2.64
N LEU A 389 -11.62 -5.56 3.39
CA LEU A 389 -10.99 -6.87 3.23
C LEU A 389 -11.97 -7.98 3.63
N SER A 390 -12.11 -8.98 2.77
CA SER A 390 -12.89 -10.18 3.08
C SER A 390 -12.12 -11.10 4.02
N LYS A 391 -12.85 -11.86 4.83
CA LYS A 391 -12.28 -12.97 5.62
C LYS A 391 -12.05 -14.23 4.77
N HIS A 392 -12.58 -14.27 3.56
CA HIS A 392 -12.41 -15.40 2.65
C HIS A 392 -11.09 -15.26 1.88
N PRO A 393 -10.22 -16.28 1.89
CA PRO A 393 -8.95 -16.21 1.18
C PRO A 393 -9.10 -16.35 -0.34
N VAL A 394 -10.21 -16.92 -0.81
CA VAL A 394 -10.49 -17.16 -2.23
C VAL A 394 -11.99 -17.08 -2.51
N VAL A 395 -12.38 -16.60 -3.70
CA VAL A 395 -13.77 -16.64 -4.16
C VAL A 395 -14.07 -18.02 -4.75
N GLN A 396 -15.04 -18.71 -4.15
CA GLN A 396 -15.45 -20.04 -4.60
C GLN A 396 -16.41 -19.94 -5.79
N LEU A 397 -16.10 -20.68 -6.86
CA LEU A 397 -16.97 -20.85 -8.02
C LEU A 397 -18.22 -21.68 -7.67
N PRO A 398 -19.33 -21.52 -8.42
CA PRO A 398 -20.53 -22.33 -8.22
C PRO A 398 -20.21 -23.81 -8.42
N ARG A 399 -20.78 -24.68 -7.57
CA ARG A 399 -20.64 -26.14 -7.72
C ARG A 399 -21.45 -26.60 -8.94
N GLY A 400 -21.09 -27.75 -9.52
CA GLY A 400 -21.70 -28.32 -10.74
C GLY A 400 -23.20 -28.69 -10.68
N GLY A 401 -23.94 -28.21 -9.68
CA GLY A 401 -25.40 -28.29 -9.56
C GLY A 401 -26.05 -26.98 -9.11
N ALA A 402 -25.31 -25.86 -9.13
CA ALA A 402 -25.85 -24.55 -8.82
C ALA A 402 -26.85 -24.10 -9.89
N GLY A 403 -27.98 -23.50 -9.48
CA GLY A 403 -28.99 -22.99 -10.41
C GLY A 403 -28.43 -21.94 -11.37
N GLN A 404 -29.07 -21.77 -12.52
CA GLN A 404 -28.64 -20.85 -13.59
C GLN A 404 -28.43 -19.41 -13.08
N GLU A 405 -29.21 -18.99 -12.09
CA GLU A 405 -29.08 -17.68 -11.44
C GLU A 405 -27.81 -17.55 -10.58
N GLU A 406 -27.42 -18.57 -9.82
CA GLU A 406 -26.17 -18.57 -9.04
C GLU A 406 -24.93 -18.57 -9.95
N GLN A 407 -25.03 -19.24 -11.11
CA GLN A 407 -24.00 -19.23 -12.14
C GLN A 407 -23.85 -17.84 -12.79
N ALA A 408 -24.94 -17.08 -12.93
CA ALA A 408 -24.89 -15.72 -13.46
C ALA A 408 -24.22 -14.74 -12.48
N LEU A 409 -24.38 -14.97 -11.16
CA LEU A 409 -23.84 -14.11 -10.10
C LEU A 409 -22.36 -14.36 -9.79
N THR A 410 -21.77 -15.45 -10.28
CA THR A 410 -20.35 -15.77 -10.07
C THR A 410 -19.63 -15.94 -11.40
N ARG A 411 -18.58 -15.15 -11.63
CA ARG A 411 -17.77 -15.23 -12.86
C ARG A 411 -16.27 -15.29 -12.57
N ASP A 412 -15.59 -16.09 -13.38
CA ASP A 412 -14.13 -16.17 -13.43
C ASP A 412 -13.62 -15.28 -14.57
N PHE A 413 -12.66 -14.41 -14.24
CA PHE A 413 -12.03 -13.45 -15.12
C PHE A 413 -10.51 -13.63 -15.20
N SER A 414 -9.95 -14.68 -14.59
CA SER A 414 -8.49 -14.95 -14.55
C SER A 414 -7.82 -14.96 -15.94
N GLY A 415 -8.54 -15.42 -16.96
CA GLY A 415 -8.10 -15.44 -18.36
C GLY A 415 -8.40 -14.16 -19.16
N SER A 416 -8.99 -13.13 -18.58
CA SER A 416 -9.55 -11.99 -19.34
C SER A 416 -8.50 -11.22 -20.15
N ALA A 417 -8.82 -10.89 -21.40
CA ALA A 417 -8.01 -10.01 -22.24
C ALA A 417 -8.08 -8.53 -21.81
N LEU A 418 -9.03 -8.19 -20.92
CA LEU A 418 -9.23 -6.83 -20.42
C LEU A 418 -8.37 -6.49 -19.20
N HIS A 419 -7.58 -7.44 -18.71
CA HIS A 419 -6.57 -7.21 -17.67
C HIS A 419 -5.54 -6.17 -18.11
N ARG A 420 -5.30 -5.19 -17.25
CA ARG A 420 -4.48 -4.01 -17.55
C ARG A 420 -3.06 -4.14 -17.01
N PHE A 421 -2.83 -5.07 -16.07
CA PHE A 421 -1.60 -5.16 -15.29
C PHE A 421 -0.78 -6.44 -15.54
N LYS A 422 -1.22 -7.32 -16.46
CA LYS A 422 -0.53 -8.56 -16.86
C LYS A 422 0.95 -8.42 -17.26
N LYS A 423 1.36 -7.25 -17.78
CA LYS A 423 2.75 -7.01 -18.20
C LYS A 423 3.50 -6.23 -17.10
N PRO A 424 4.47 -6.85 -16.39
CA PRO A 424 5.28 -6.15 -15.40
C PRO A 424 5.95 -4.91 -16.02
N GLY A 425 5.90 -3.77 -15.31
CA GLY A 425 6.48 -2.51 -15.79
C GLY A 425 5.67 -1.79 -16.87
N SER A 426 4.42 -2.19 -17.13
CA SER A 426 3.53 -1.43 -18.01
C SER A 426 3.32 0.00 -17.50
N LYS A 427 3.10 0.95 -18.43
CA LYS A 427 2.77 2.34 -18.06
C LYS A 427 1.51 2.44 -17.21
N ASN A 428 0.65 1.41 -17.18
CA ASN A 428 -0.60 1.41 -16.41
C ASN A 428 -0.34 1.50 -14.91
N PHE A 429 0.73 0.89 -14.39
CA PHE A 429 1.07 0.95 -12.95
C PHE A 429 1.37 2.38 -12.47
N ASN A 430 1.81 3.26 -13.38
CA ASN A 430 2.10 4.67 -13.07
C ASN A 430 0.86 5.58 -13.25
N ASN A 431 -0.24 5.05 -13.79
CA ASN A 431 -1.43 5.82 -14.17
C ASN A 431 -2.70 5.30 -13.50
N ILE A 432 -2.61 4.96 -12.21
CA ILE A 432 -3.75 4.60 -11.38
C ILE A 432 -4.12 5.82 -10.55
N PHE A 433 -5.37 6.28 -10.66
CA PHE A 433 -5.86 7.49 -10.00
C PHE A 433 -7.19 7.19 -9.30
N PRO A 434 -7.51 7.92 -8.20
CA PRO A 434 -8.82 7.81 -7.56
C PRO A 434 -9.95 8.21 -8.53
N PRO A 435 -11.20 7.79 -8.27
CA PRO A 435 -12.35 8.20 -9.05
C PRO A 435 -12.47 9.72 -9.12
N SER A 436 -12.66 10.22 -10.34
CA SER A 436 -12.75 11.64 -10.66
C SER A 436 -13.80 11.86 -11.73
N ALA A 437 -14.42 13.04 -11.76
CA ALA A 437 -15.35 13.41 -12.83
C ALA A 437 -14.67 13.49 -14.21
N THR A 438 -13.34 13.61 -14.25
CA THR A 438 -12.55 13.59 -15.49
C THR A 438 -12.06 12.19 -15.81
N LEU A 439 -12.34 11.74 -17.03
CA LEU A 439 -11.90 10.49 -17.62
C LEU A 439 -10.77 10.71 -18.62
N HIS A 440 -9.83 9.79 -18.63
CA HIS A 440 -8.82 9.63 -19.66
C HIS A 440 -9.29 8.57 -20.67
N LEU A 441 -9.47 9.01 -21.92
CA LEU A 441 -9.86 8.18 -23.05
C LEU A 441 -8.63 7.84 -23.88
N SER A 442 -8.50 6.58 -24.28
CA SER A 442 -7.34 6.08 -25.00
C SER A 442 -7.75 5.08 -26.08
N ASN A 443 -6.83 4.85 -27.02
CA ASN A 443 -7.06 3.99 -28.18
C ASN A 443 -8.16 4.52 -29.11
N ILE A 444 -8.21 5.85 -29.27
CA ILE A 444 -9.18 6.53 -30.14
C ILE A 444 -8.65 6.48 -31.59
N PRO A 445 -9.41 5.95 -32.56
CA PRO A 445 -9.06 5.98 -33.97
C PRO A 445 -9.01 7.42 -34.51
N SER A 446 -8.14 7.70 -35.49
CA SER A 446 -8.06 9.02 -36.13
C SER A 446 -9.30 9.39 -36.94
N SER A 447 -10.14 8.40 -37.27
CA SER A 447 -11.44 8.56 -37.92
C SER A 447 -12.52 9.14 -37.00
N VAL A 448 -12.35 9.02 -35.68
CA VAL A 448 -13.36 9.45 -34.70
C VAL A 448 -13.14 10.92 -34.32
N SER A 449 -14.20 11.72 -34.49
CA SER A 449 -14.18 13.14 -34.13
C SER A 449 -14.52 13.38 -32.65
N GLU A 450 -14.32 14.62 -32.20
CA GLU A 450 -14.71 15.04 -30.85
C GLU A 450 -16.23 14.93 -30.64
N GLU A 451 -17.00 15.34 -31.65
CA GLU A 451 -18.46 15.33 -31.65
C GLU A 451 -18.97 13.90 -31.51
N ALA A 452 -18.41 12.96 -32.27
CA ALA A 452 -18.78 11.54 -32.19
C ALA A 452 -18.57 10.96 -30.78
N LEU A 453 -17.49 11.34 -30.08
CA LEU A 453 -17.26 10.91 -28.70
C LEU A 453 -18.21 11.59 -27.72
N LYS A 454 -18.51 12.88 -27.89
CA LYS A 454 -19.50 13.57 -27.05
C LYS A 454 -20.89 12.97 -27.23
N ASP A 455 -21.27 12.64 -28.47
CA ASP A 455 -22.54 12.00 -28.81
C ASP A 455 -22.61 10.58 -28.24
N LEU A 456 -21.51 9.82 -28.28
CA LEU A 456 -21.43 8.50 -27.66
C LEU A 456 -21.72 8.57 -26.15
N PHE A 457 -21.12 9.51 -25.43
CA PHE A 457 -21.36 9.66 -23.99
C PHE A 457 -22.78 10.20 -23.71
N SER A 458 -23.23 11.19 -24.49
CA SER A 458 -24.55 11.81 -24.30
C SER A 458 -25.71 10.85 -24.62
N SER A 459 -25.57 9.99 -25.63
CA SER A 459 -26.55 8.96 -25.96
C SER A 459 -26.68 7.88 -24.89
N ASN A 460 -25.65 7.69 -24.07
CA ASN A 460 -25.68 6.84 -22.88
C ASN A 460 -26.14 7.58 -21.61
N GLY A 461 -26.61 8.83 -21.75
CA GLY A 461 -27.16 9.62 -20.64
C GLY A 461 -26.13 10.41 -19.83
N PHE A 462 -24.88 10.51 -20.29
CA PHE A 462 -23.82 11.23 -19.56
C PHE A 462 -23.69 12.68 -20.03
N ALA A 463 -23.67 13.62 -19.09
CA ALA A 463 -23.55 15.05 -19.41
C ALA A 463 -22.08 15.47 -19.54
N VAL A 464 -21.61 15.63 -20.78
CA VAL A 464 -20.23 16.07 -21.06
C VAL A 464 -20.07 17.57 -20.79
N LYS A 465 -19.23 17.92 -19.81
CA LYS A 465 -18.92 19.31 -19.41
C LYS A 465 -17.75 19.90 -20.16
N ALA A 466 -16.70 19.11 -20.37
CA ALA A 466 -15.50 19.55 -21.07
C ALA A 466 -14.89 18.38 -21.84
N PHE A 467 -14.21 18.69 -22.94
CA PHE A 467 -13.50 17.71 -23.75
C PHE A 467 -12.23 18.33 -24.31
N LYS A 468 -11.15 17.54 -24.36
CA LYS A 468 -9.87 17.99 -24.91
C LYS A 468 -9.06 16.82 -25.47
N PHE A 469 -8.77 16.86 -26.77
CA PHE A 469 -7.75 15.99 -27.36
C PHE A 469 -6.34 16.38 -26.88
N PHE A 470 -5.45 15.40 -26.75
CA PHE A 470 -4.04 15.70 -26.54
C PHE A 470 -3.41 16.20 -27.85
N GLN A 471 -2.81 17.40 -27.82
CA GLN A 471 -2.27 18.08 -29.00
C GLN A 471 -1.20 17.27 -29.75
N LYS A 472 -0.46 16.42 -29.05
CA LYS A 472 0.59 15.56 -29.63
C LYS A 472 0.06 14.22 -30.15
N ASP A 473 -1.11 13.78 -29.71
CA ASP A 473 -1.66 12.47 -30.05
C ASP A 473 -3.19 12.46 -29.94
N ARG A 474 -3.88 12.49 -31.09
CA ARG A 474 -5.35 12.41 -31.14
C ARG A 474 -5.89 11.01 -30.80
N LYS A 475 -5.03 10.04 -30.49
CA LYS A 475 -5.44 8.73 -29.95
C LYS A 475 -5.87 8.78 -28.49
N MET A 476 -5.66 9.92 -27.83
CA MET A 476 -5.93 10.13 -26.42
C MET A 476 -6.75 11.41 -26.23
N ALA A 477 -7.67 11.40 -25.28
CA ALA A 477 -8.44 12.58 -24.90
C ALA A 477 -8.74 12.62 -23.39
N LEU A 478 -9.06 13.81 -22.90
CA LEU A 478 -9.66 14.03 -21.59
C LEU A 478 -11.12 14.42 -21.79
N MET A 479 -11.99 13.85 -20.97
CA MET A 479 -13.42 14.17 -20.97
C MET A 479 -13.88 14.36 -19.52
N GLN A 480 -14.54 15.48 -19.22
CA GLN A 480 -15.10 15.75 -17.91
C GLN A 480 -16.62 15.60 -17.95
N LEU A 481 -17.17 14.84 -17.01
CA LEU A 481 -18.60 14.63 -16.82
C LEU A 481 -19.14 15.47 -15.66
N ALA A 482 -20.46 15.45 -15.45
CA ALA A 482 -21.07 16.32 -14.45
C ALA A 482 -20.77 15.90 -13.00
N SER A 483 -20.50 14.61 -12.75
CA SER A 483 -20.17 14.12 -11.42
C SER A 483 -19.18 12.95 -11.45
N VAL A 484 -18.61 12.61 -10.29
CA VAL A 484 -17.75 11.42 -10.12
C VAL A 484 -18.56 10.13 -10.33
N GLU A 485 -19.82 10.12 -9.91
CA GLU A 485 -20.73 8.98 -10.09
C GLU A 485 -21.00 8.72 -11.57
N GLU A 486 -21.33 9.76 -12.35
CA GLU A 486 -21.47 9.62 -13.80
C GLU A 486 -20.19 9.12 -14.47
N ALA A 487 -19.01 9.55 -13.99
CA ALA A 487 -17.73 9.07 -14.50
C ALA A 487 -17.46 7.60 -14.16
N ILE A 488 -17.86 7.13 -12.99
CA ILE A 488 -17.81 5.71 -12.63
C ILE A 488 -18.73 4.90 -13.55
N GLU A 489 -19.96 5.35 -13.75
CA GLU A 489 -20.94 4.66 -14.59
C GLU A 489 -20.53 4.66 -16.07
N ALA A 490 -20.07 5.78 -16.60
CA ALA A 490 -19.56 5.88 -17.96
C ALA A 490 -18.34 4.98 -18.18
N LEU A 491 -17.45 4.89 -17.19
CA LEU A 491 -16.33 3.95 -17.26
C LEU A 491 -16.80 2.50 -17.33
N ILE A 492 -17.84 2.12 -16.57
CA ILE A 492 -18.36 0.75 -16.59
C ILE A 492 -19.01 0.41 -17.94
N ILE A 493 -19.78 1.36 -18.50
CA ILE A 493 -20.56 1.13 -19.73
C ILE A 493 -19.70 1.22 -20.99
N LEU A 494 -18.79 2.20 -21.05
CA LEU A 494 -18.07 2.54 -22.30
C LEU A 494 -16.65 1.97 -22.34
N HIS A 495 -16.18 1.31 -21.30
CA HIS A 495 -14.91 0.59 -21.39
C HIS A 495 -15.01 -0.58 -22.37
N ASP A 496 -14.02 -0.69 -23.24
CA ASP A 496 -13.96 -1.69 -24.32
C ASP A 496 -15.02 -1.51 -25.40
N HIS A 497 -15.70 -0.36 -25.46
CA HIS A 497 -16.63 -0.03 -26.53
C HIS A 497 -15.92 0.05 -27.88
N GLN A 498 -16.43 -0.67 -28.89
CA GLN A 498 -15.84 -0.67 -30.22
C GLN A 498 -16.08 0.68 -30.92
N LEU A 499 -15.01 1.37 -31.32
CA LEU A 499 -15.09 2.66 -32.01
C LEU A 499 -14.95 2.52 -33.53
N ASP A 500 -14.06 1.62 -33.96
CA ASP A 500 -13.78 1.34 -35.36
C ASP A 500 -13.30 -0.13 -35.48
N HIS A 501 -13.10 -0.63 -36.69
CA HIS A 501 -12.74 -2.01 -37.01
C HIS A 501 -11.57 -2.51 -36.13
N ASN A 502 -11.88 -3.35 -35.13
CA ASN A 502 -10.93 -3.92 -34.16
C ASN A 502 -10.23 -2.92 -33.20
N GLN A 503 -10.74 -1.69 -33.06
CA GLN A 503 -10.26 -0.70 -32.09
C GLN A 503 -11.31 -0.43 -31.01
N HIS A 504 -10.94 -0.73 -29.77
CA HIS A 504 -11.80 -0.60 -28.60
C HIS A 504 -11.36 0.56 -27.71
N LEU A 505 -12.33 1.38 -27.28
CA LEU A 505 -12.10 2.51 -26.38
C LEU A 505 -11.61 2.03 -25.02
N ARG A 506 -10.55 2.66 -24.52
CA ARG A 506 -10.01 2.38 -23.20
C ARG A 506 -10.22 3.58 -22.29
N VAL A 507 -11.10 3.41 -21.31
CA VAL A 507 -11.48 4.42 -20.32
C VAL A 507 -10.77 4.17 -18.97
N SER A 508 -10.21 5.23 -18.38
CA SER A 508 -9.61 5.26 -17.03
C SER A 508 -9.89 6.60 -16.34
N PHE A 509 -9.74 6.70 -15.02
CA PHE A 509 -9.80 7.99 -14.32
C PHE A 509 -8.56 8.85 -14.62
N SER A 510 -8.68 10.17 -14.46
CA SER A 510 -7.59 11.12 -14.71
C SER A 510 -7.45 12.09 -13.55
N LYS A 511 -6.21 12.31 -13.09
CA LYS A 511 -5.89 13.40 -12.15
C LYS A 511 -5.96 14.79 -12.78
N SER A 512 -6.00 14.88 -14.11
CA SER A 512 -5.96 16.16 -14.81
C SER A 512 -7.36 16.77 -14.86
N THR A 513 -7.44 18.06 -14.59
CA THR A 513 -8.63 18.87 -14.85
C THR A 513 -8.47 19.58 -16.20
N ILE A 514 -9.58 19.82 -16.89
CA ILE A 514 -9.61 20.48 -18.20
C ILE A 514 -10.63 21.61 -18.24
#